data_AF-A0A3D1U063-F1
#
_entry.id   AF-A0A3D1U063-F1
#
_cell.length_a   1.000
_cell.length_b   1.000
_cell.length_c   1.000
_cell.angle_alpha   90.00
_cell.angle_beta   90.00
_cell.angle_gamma   90.00
#
_symmetry.space_group_name_H-M   'P 1'
#
loop_
_entity.id
_entity.type
_entity.pdbx_description
1 polymer ?
#
loop_
_entity_poly.entity_id
_entity_poly.type
_entity_poly.pdbx_seq_one_letter_code
_entity_poly.pdbx_strand_id
1 'polypeptide(L)'
;KVFKTPPTSWAVIYDPKYRGQISIPDNPIQIADVAVYLHYSHPYNLTDAQLAKIKTVLQQQRPLVRKYWASAGDVEQLFKAHEVNVGAVWPLMTNDLRKAGATVADTIPREGATGWADTWMLSTHTKHAACAYAWMNYALSPKVQKQVVAVTAYSPANLKTAALLGPAESAALHISDPKFFDSLKFWQTPPNYAKWQQIWNDIKG
;
A
#
# COMPACT_ATOMS: atom_id res chain seq x y z
N LYS A 1 -1.94 -23.52 3.16
CA LYS A 1 -0.88 -22.62 2.62
C LYS A 1 -0.95 -22.66 1.09
N VAL A 2 -1.41 -21.58 0.44
CA VAL A 2 -1.68 -21.55 -1.02
C VAL A 2 -0.41 -21.39 -1.86
N PHE A 3 0.52 -20.56 -1.39
CA PHE A 3 1.82 -20.34 -2.02
C PHE A 3 2.91 -21.14 -1.31
N LYS A 4 3.49 -22.15 -2.00
CA LYS A 4 4.67 -22.87 -1.51
C LYS A 4 5.91 -21.98 -1.52
N THR A 5 6.07 -21.22 -2.61
CA THR A 5 7.09 -20.18 -2.80
C THR A 5 6.39 -18.82 -2.86
N PRO A 6 6.89 -17.79 -2.16
CA PRO A 6 6.31 -16.45 -2.25
C PRO A 6 6.33 -15.93 -3.70
N PRO A 7 5.24 -15.30 -4.18
CA PRO A 7 5.25 -14.65 -5.48
C PRO A 7 6.26 -13.50 -5.48
N THR A 8 6.97 -13.31 -6.59
CA THR A 8 8.03 -12.29 -6.73
C THR A 8 7.68 -11.19 -7.71
N SER A 9 6.43 -11.15 -8.19
CA SER A 9 5.96 -10.25 -9.23
C SER A 9 4.51 -9.86 -9.04
N TRP A 10 4.18 -8.63 -9.43
CA TRP A 10 2.80 -8.19 -9.58
C TRP A 10 2.00 -9.06 -10.57
N ALA A 11 2.64 -9.81 -11.47
CA ALA A 11 1.98 -10.74 -12.39
C ALA A 11 0.99 -11.70 -11.71
N VAL A 12 1.21 -12.04 -10.42
CA VAL A 12 0.33 -12.95 -9.67
C VAL A 12 -1.11 -12.45 -9.55
N ILE A 13 -1.33 -11.12 -9.45
CA ILE A 13 -2.67 -10.53 -9.39
C ILE A 13 -3.29 -10.33 -10.78
N TYR A 14 -2.66 -10.84 -11.84
CA TYR A 14 -3.19 -10.90 -13.21
C TYR A 14 -3.28 -12.34 -13.72
N ASP A 15 -2.91 -13.33 -12.91
CA ASP A 15 -2.91 -14.75 -13.31
C ASP A 15 -4.34 -15.32 -13.23
N PRO A 16 -4.90 -15.84 -14.35
CA PRO A 16 -6.22 -16.47 -14.37
C PRO A 16 -6.41 -17.62 -13.38
N LYS A 17 -5.31 -18.24 -12.92
CA LYS A 17 -5.33 -19.26 -11.87
C LYS A 17 -5.98 -18.78 -10.58
N TYR A 18 -5.87 -17.49 -10.25
CA TYR A 18 -6.45 -16.90 -9.03
C TYR A 18 -7.75 -16.14 -9.31
N ARG A 19 -8.43 -16.42 -10.44
CA ARG A 19 -9.73 -15.81 -10.76
C ARG A 19 -10.70 -15.93 -9.59
N GLY A 20 -11.30 -14.81 -9.19
CA GLY A 20 -12.25 -14.74 -8.08
C GLY A 20 -11.60 -14.87 -6.70
N GLN A 21 -10.27 -14.87 -6.61
CA GLN A 21 -9.49 -14.98 -5.36
C GLN A 21 -8.49 -13.84 -5.19
N ILE A 22 -8.65 -12.75 -5.95
CA ILE A 22 -7.80 -11.56 -5.93
C ILE A 22 -8.57 -10.39 -5.31
N SER A 23 -7.94 -9.64 -4.42
CA SER A 23 -8.49 -8.37 -3.92
C SER A 23 -7.46 -7.24 -4.03
N ILE A 24 -7.91 -6.05 -4.43
CA ILE A 24 -7.06 -4.87 -4.57
C ILE A 24 -7.78 -3.63 -4.01
N PRO A 25 -7.08 -2.57 -3.59
CA PRO A 25 -7.70 -1.37 -3.06
C PRO A 25 -8.64 -0.74 -4.06
N ASP A 26 -9.79 -0.25 -3.60
CA ASP A 26 -10.65 0.64 -4.37
C ASP A 26 -10.09 2.08 -4.34
N ASN A 27 -9.05 2.33 -5.14
CA ASN A 27 -8.45 3.65 -5.23
C ASN A 27 -7.85 3.89 -6.63
N PRO A 28 -8.14 5.02 -7.30
CA PRO A 28 -7.50 5.37 -8.58
C PRO A 28 -5.98 5.34 -8.56
N ILE A 29 -5.34 5.53 -7.38
CA ILE A 29 -3.89 5.45 -7.23
C ILE A 29 -3.32 4.08 -7.66
N GLN A 30 -4.14 3.03 -7.72
CA GLN A 30 -3.77 1.70 -8.22
C GLN A 30 -3.32 1.70 -9.68
N ILE A 31 -3.67 2.72 -10.47
CA ILE A 31 -3.09 2.93 -11.81
C ILE A 31 -1.56 3.05 -11.73
N ALA A 32 -1.02 3.61 -10.65
CA ALA A 32 0.43 3.69 -10.41
C ALA A 32 1.05 2.31 -10.19
N ASP A 33 0.37 1.39 -9.48
CA ASP A 33 0.86 0.01 -9.29
C ASP A 33 0.95 -0.73 -10.63
N VAL A 34 -0.01 -0.53 -11.53
CA VAL A 34 0.05 -1.07 -12.90
C VAL A 34 1.21 -0.43 -13.68
N ALA A 35 1.42 0.88 -13.54
CA ALA A 35 2.54 1.57 -14.18
C ALA A 35 3.90 1.02 -13.72
N VAL A 36 4.04 0.72 -12.41
CA VAL A 36 5.22 0.06 -11.84
C VAL A 36 5.38 -1.35 -12.43
N TYR A 37 4.30 -2.15 -12.48
CA TYR A 37 4.31 -3.47 -13.11
C TYR A 37 4.74 -3.43 -14.59
N LEU A 38 4.35 -2.38 -15.32
CA LEU A 38 4.75 -2.16 -16.72
C LEU A 38 6.12 -1.47 -16.87
N HIS A 39 6.86 -1.28 -15.78
CA HIS A 39 8.19 -0.65 -15.74
C HIS A 39 8.23 0.79 -16.27
N TYR A 40 7.18 1.57 -16.05
CA TYR A 40 7.20 3.00 -16.36
C TYR A 40 7.99 3.78 -15.31
N SER A 41 8.92 4.62 -15.77
CA SER A 41 9.83 5.40 -14.91
C SER A 41 9.10 6.41 -14.01
N HIS A 42 7.97 6.95 -14.47
CA HIS A 42 7.18 7.97 -13.78
C HIS A 42 5.73 7.50 -13.57
N PRO A 43 5.46 6.68 -12.55
CA PRO A 43 4.15 6.03 -12.40
C PRO A 43 3.00 7.01 -12.11
N TYR A 44 3.27 8.25 -11.68
CA TYR A 44 2.26 9.30 -11.42
C TYR A 44 2.18 10.36 -12.51
N ASN A 45 3.09 10.35 -13.49
CA ASN A 45 3.10 11.30 -14.61
C ASN A 45 3.09 10.50 -15.92
N LEU A 46 1.89 10.08 -16.31
CA LEU A 46 1.64 9.16 -17.41
C LEU A 46 1.07 9.91 -18.61
N THR A 47 1.55 9.55 -19.80
CA THR A 47 0.98 10.03 -21.06
C THR A 47 -0.37 9.35 -21.32
N ASP A 48 -1.15 9.93 -22.22
CA ASP A 48 -2.44 9.37 -22.64
C ASP A 48 -2.32 7.96 -23.22
N ALA A 49 -1.24 7.67 -23.97
CA ALA A 49 -0.97 6.35 -24.50
C ALA A 49 -0.65 5.33 -23.39
N GLN A 50 0.11 5.74 -22.37
CA GLN A 50 0.41 4.91 -21.20
C GLN A 50 -0.85 4.62 -20.38
N LEU A 51 -1.69 5.63 -20.15
CA LEU A 51 -2.97 5.48 -19.47
C LEU A 51 -3.92 4.56 -20.24
N ALA A 52 -3.98 4.66 -21.57
CA ALA A 52 -4.77 3.75 -22.40
C ALA A 52 -4.30 2.30 -22.26
N LYS A 53 -2.98 2.06 -22.28
CA LYS A 53 -2.42 0.72 -22.06
C LYS A 53 -2.74 0.18 -20.66
N ILE A 54 -2.61 1.01 -19.63
CA ILE A 54 -2.95 0.63 -18.24
C ILE A 54 -4.43 0.32 -18.11
N LYS A 55 -5.32 1.11 -18.73
CA LYS A 55 -6.76 0.82 -18.77
C LYS A 55 -7.03 -0.56 -19.34
N THR A 56 -6.40 -0.93 -20.47
CA THR A 56 -6.53 -2.27 -21.04
C THR A 56 -6.07 -3.37 -20.08
N VAL A 57 -4.95 -3.18 -19.38
CA VAL A 57 -4.46 -4.15 -18.38
C VAL A 57 -5.45 -4.30 -17.22
N LEU A 58 -5.99 -3.20 -16.71
CA LEU A 58 -7.01 -3.21 -15.65
C LEU A 58 -8.31 -3.87 -16.11
N GLN A 59 -8.73 -3.67 -17.36
CA GLN A 59 -9.91 -4.35 -17.93
C GLN A 59 -9.72 -5.87 -18.00
N GLN A 60 -8.50 -6.34 -18.31
CA GLN A 60 -8.17 -7.76 -18.30
C GLN A 60 -8.11 -8.34 -16.88
N GLN A 61 -7.67 -7.53 -15.90
CA GLN A 61 -7.62 -7.92 -14.49
C GLN A 61 -9.03 -7.98 -13.86
N ARG A 62 -9.91 -7.05 -14.23
CA ARG A 62 -11.25 -6.89 -13.65
C ARG A 62 -12.04 -8.19 -13.46
N PRO A 63 -12.15 -9.11 -14.44
CA PRO A 63 -12.86 -10.38 -14.27
C PRO A 63 -12.16 -11.41 -13.37
N LEU A 64 -10.91 -11.14 -12.94
CA LEU A 64 -10.16 -11.95 -11.98
C LEU A 64 -10.35 -11.45 -10.54
N VAL A 65 -10.67 -10.17 -10.36
CA VAL A 65 -10.82 -9.54 -9.04
C VAL A 65 -12.14 -9.95 -8.39
N ARG A 66 -12.05 -10.46 -7.16
CA ARG A 66 -13.20 -10.78 -6.29
C ARG A 66 -13.86 -9.52 -5.76
N LYS A 67 -13.05 -8.60 -5.23
CA LYS A 67 -13.50 -7.35 -4.62
C LYS A 67 -12.42 -6.29 -4.72
N TYR A 68 -12.84 -5.08 -5.08
CA TYR A 68 -12.09 -3.86 -4.80
C TYR A 68 -12.45 -3.43 -3.38
N TRP A 69 -11.50 -3.47 -2.45
CA TRP A 69 -11.78 -3.24 -1.03
C TRP A 69 -11.73 -1.75 -0.68
N ALA A 70 -12.66 -1.28 0.15
CA ALA A 70 -12.75 0.12 0.56
C ALA A 70 -12.14 0.37 1.95
N SER A 71 -12.03 -0.67 2.77
CA SER A 71 -11.46 -0.62 4.12
C SER A 71 -10.53 -1.79 4.41
N ALA A 72 -9.67 -1.65 5.41
CA ALA A 72 -8.82 -2.76 5.90
C ALA A 72 -9.65 -3.97 6.34
N GLY A 73 -10.75 -3.74 7.07
CA GLY A 73 -11.64 -4.80 7.53
C GLY A 73 -12.26 -5.62 6.39
N ASP A 74 -12.58 -4.99 5.25
CA ASP A 74 -13.13 -5.69 4.08
C ASP A 74 -12.19 -6.79 3.59
N VAL A 75 -10.92 -6.44 3.34
CA VAL A 75 -9.95 -7.38 2.77
C VAL A 75 -9.49 -8.40 3.79
N GLU A 76 -9.35 -8.02 5.07
CA GLU A 76 -9.07 -8.96 6.14
C GLU A 76 -10.16 -10.04 6.28
N GLN A 77 -11.44 -9.65 6.18
CA GLN A 77 -12.54 -10.61 6.24
C GLN A 77 -12.45 -11.60 5.07
N LEU A 78 -12.13 -11.13 3.87
CA LEU A 78 -11.98 -12.00 2.70
C LEU A 78 -10.83 -13.00 2.88
N PHE A 79 -9.68 -12.58 3.45
CA PHE A 79 -8.56 -13.49 3.73
C PHE A 79 -8.90 -14.48 4.85
N LYS A 80 -9.57 -14.04 5.92
CA LYS A 80 -10.03 -14.90 7.03
C LYS A 80 -11.05 -15.95 6.55
N ALA A 81 -11.94 -15.57 5.64
CA ALA A 81 -12.93 -16.47 5.03
C ALA A 81 -12.36 -17.36 3.91
N HIS A 82 -11.07 -17.21 3.56
CA HIS A 82 -10.44 -17.88 2.43
C HIS A 82 -11.11 -17.61 1.07
N GLU A 83 -11.82 -16.49 0.93
CA GLU A 83 -12.40 -16.06 -0.34
C GLU A 83 -11.34 -15.49 -1.28
N VAL A 84 -10.29 -14.90 -0.74
CA VAL A 84 -9.14 -14.40 -1.49
C VAL A 84 -7.84 -14.97 -0.95
N ASN A 85 -6.91 -15.22 -1.86
CA ASN A 85 -5.63 -15.86 -1.57
C ASN A 85 -4.44 -14.93 -1.87
N VAL A 86 -4.67 -13.87 -2.64
CA VAL A 86 -3.65 -12.91 -3.05
C VAL A 86 -4.28 -11.54 -3.26
N GLY A 87 -3.50 -10.47 -3.08
CA GLY A 87 -3.99 -9.13 -3.28
C GLY A 87 -2.93 -8.06 -3.06
N ALA A 88 -3.28 -6.83 -3.42
CA ALA A 88 -2.56 -5.65 -2.96
C ALA A 88 -3.18 -5.21 -1.62
N VAL A 89 -2.37 -5.15 -0.58
CA VAL A 89 -2.77 -4.83 0.80
C VAL A 89 -1.70 -3.98 1.46
N TRP A 90 -2.01 -3.41 2.62
CA TRP A 90 -1.05 -2.67 3.43
C TRP A 90 -0.49 -3.54 4.58
N PRO A 91 0.74 -3.25 5.07
CA PRO A 91 1.33 -4.00 6.18
C PRO A 91 0.45 -4.13 7.43
N LEU A 92 -0.40 -3.13 7.70
CA LEU A 92 -1.40 -3.16 8.77
C LEU A 92 -2.28 -4.42 8.69
N MET A 93 -2.87 -4.68 7.52
CA MET A 93 -3.80 -5.80 7.33
C MET A 93 -3.07 -7.14 7.50
N THR A 94 -1.85 -7.26 6.97
CA THR A 94 -1.05 -8.48 7.14
C THR A 94 -0.63 -8.71 8.59
N ASN A 95 -0.29 -7.65 9.31
CA ASN A 95 0.00 -7.71 10.75
C ASN A 95 -1.23 -8.17 11.54
N ASP A 96 -2.40 -7.60 11.27
CA ASP A 96 -3.65 -7.94 11.95
C ASP A 96 -4.11 -9.37 11.64
N LEU A 97 -3.94 -9.81 10.39
CA LEU A 97 -4.18 -11.20 9.99
C LEU A 97 -3.23 -12.18 10.70
N ARG A 98 -1.94 -11.86 10.80
CA ARG A 98 -0.96 -12.68 11.56
C ARG A 98 -1.31 -12.76 13.04
N LYS A 99 -1.69 -11.64 13.67
CA LYS A 99 -2.16 -11.60 15.07
C LYS A 99 -3.41 -12.46 15.26
N ALA A 100 -4.27 -12.55 14.24
CA ALA A 100 -5.44 -13.43 14.22
C ALA A 100 -5.10 -14.90 13.86
N GLY A 101 -3.83 -15.28 13.74
CA GLY A 101 -3.39 -16.65 13.45
C GLY A 101 -3.45 -17.04 11.97
N ALA A 102 -3.75 -16.12 11.06
CA ALA A 102 -3.79 -16.41 9.63
C ALA A 102 -2.37 -16.64 9.08
N THR A 103 -2.24 -17.62 8.18
CA THR A 103 -0.98 -17.91 7.48
C THR A 103 -0.81 -16.99 6.26
N VAL A 104 -0.41 -15.74 6.51
CA VAL A 104 -0.22 -14.70 5.48
C VAL A 104 1.16 -14.07 5.52
N ALA A 105 1.61 -13.53 4.39
CA ALA A 105 2.85 -12.81 4.26
C ALA A 105 2.80 -11.78 3.12
N ASP A 106 3.63 -10.74 3.26
CA ASP A 106 3.85 -9.72 2.25
C ASP A 106 5.14 -10.01 1.46
N THR A 107 5.19 -9.53 0.24
CA THR A 107 6.37 -9.56 -0.63
C THR A 107 6.47 -8.24 -1.37
N ILE A 108 7.68 -7.75 -1.61
CA ILE A 108 7.90 -6.65 -2.56
C ILE A 108 8.21 -7.26 -3.93
N PRO A 109 7.38 -6.99 -4.95
CA PRO A 109 7.63 -7.48 -6.29
C PRO A 109 8.91 -6.92 -6.91
N ARG A 110 9.53 -7.70 -7.79
CA ARG A 110 10.78 -7.30 -8.47
C ARG A 110 10.63 -6.04 -9.34
N GLU A 111 9.42 -5.75 -9.80
CA GLU A 111 9.12 -4.53 -10.55
C GLU A 111 9.17 -3.27 -9.66
N GLY A 112 9.15 -3.46 -8.34
CA GLY A 112 9.03 -2.42 -7.33
C GLY A 112 7.63 -2.36 -6.72
N ALA A 113 7.46 -1.46 -5.76
CA ALA A 113 6.17 -1.17 -5.13
C ALA A 113 5.95 0.33 -5.00
N THR A 114 4.69 0.75 -5.00
CA THR A 114 4.34 2.09 -4.54
C THR A 114 4.36 2.14 -3.01
N GLY A 115 4.33 3.35 -2.45
CA GLY A 115 4.30 3.56 -1.01
C GLY A 115 3.83 4.97 -0.68
N TRP A 116 3.69 5.30 0.61
CA TRP A 116 3.24 6.60 1.05
C TRP A 116 4.08 7.09 2.24
N ALA A 117 4.12 8.41 2.39
CA ALA A 117 4.73 9.09 3.53
C ALA A 117 3.71 10.09 4.07
N ASP A 118 3.06 9.72 5.16
CA ASP A 118 2.02 10.54 5.76
C ASP A 118 2.62 11.66 6.61
N THR A 119 2.07 12.86 6.48
CA THR A 119 2.56 14.06 7.17
C THR A 119 1.45 14.70 8.00
N TRP A 120 1.76 15.07 9.24
CA TRP A 120 0.87 15.92 10.03
C TRP A 120 0.87 17.34 9.44
N MET A 121 -0.28 17.79 8.96
CA MET A 121 -0.46 19.12 8.37
C MET A 121 -1.33 20.00 9.27
N LEU A 122 -1.03 21.29 9.33
CA LEU A 122 -1.82 22.29 10.05
C LEU A 122 -2.77 23.00 9.09
N SER A 123 -4.07 22.96 9.36
CA SER A 123 -5.06 23.73 8.60
C SER A 123 -4.83 25.24 8.76
N THR A 124 -4.92 25.99 7.67
CA THR A 124 -4.87 27.46 7.66
C THR A 124 -6.02 28.12 8.44
N HIS A 125 -7.09 27.37 8.73
CA HIS A 125 -8.26 27.82 9.48
C HIS A 125 -8.30 27.33 10.94
N THR A 126 -7.21 26.74 11.43
CA THR A 126 -7.17 26.22 12.80
C THR A 126 -7.38 27.33 13.83
N LYS A 127 -8.28 27.08 14.80
CA LYS A 127 -8.46 27.94 15.98
C LYS A 127 -7.59 27.51 17.17
N HIS A 128 -6.85 26.40 17.01
CA HIS A 128 -6.13 25.73 18.10
C HIS A 128 -4.68 25.41 17.71
N ALA A 129 -3.97 26.37 17.12
CA ALA A 129 -2.60 26.18 16.64
C ALA A 129 -1.65 25.62 17.72
N ALA A 130 -1.71 26.15 18.95
CA ALA A 130 -0.88 25.68 20.05
C ALA A 130 -1.12 24.18 20.39
N CYS A 131 -2.38 23.74 20.41
CA CYS A 131 -2.72 22.33 20.63
C CYS A 131 -2.23 21.45 19.48
N ALA A 132 -2.34 21.92 18.24
CA ALA A 132 -1.86 21.18 17.07
C ALA A 132 -0.32 21.00 17.10
N TYR A 133 0.44 22.03 17.46
CA TYR A 133 1.89 21.91 17.64
C TYR A 133 2.25 20.99 18.82
N ALA A 134 1.53 21.06 19.93
CA ALA A 134 1.71 20.13 21.05
C ALA A 134 1.47 18.68 20.62
N TRP A 135 0.43 18.43 19.81
CA TRP A 135 0.16 17.14 19.21
C TRP A 135 1.30 16.68 18.30
N MET A 136 1.76 17.52 17.37
CA MET A 136 2.86 17.17 16.45
C MET A 136 4.13 16.80 17.22
N ASN A 137 4.49 17.57 18.26
CA ASN A 137 5.64 17.26 19.11
C ASN A 137 5.48 15.91 19.82
N TYR A 138 4.29 15.64 20.35
CA TYR A 138 3.98 14.35 20.98
C TYR A 138 4.06 13.18 19.97
N ALA A 139 3.40 13.31 18.82
CA ALA A 139 3.34 12.28 17.77
C ALA A 139 4.69 11.98 17.11
N LEU A 140 5.61 12.95 17.08
CA LEU A 140 6.96 12.78 16.55
C LEU A 140 7.93 12.16 17.57
N SER A 141 7.53 12.00 18.83
CA SER A 141 8.40 11.39 19.84
C SER A 141 8.66 9.90 19.54
N PRO A 142 9.87 9.37 19.82
CA PRO A 142 10.18 7.96 19.58
C PRO A 142 9.23 6.99 20.30
N LYS A 143 8.81 7.35 21.53
CA LYS A 143 7.90 6.54 22.33
C LYS A 143 6.53 6.38 21.64
N VAL A 144 5.98 7.48 21.11
CA VAL A 144 4.68 7.46 20.44
C VAL A 144 4.78 6.78 19.08
N GLN A 145 5.85 7.05 18.32
CA GLN A 145 6.12 6.34 17.05
C GLN A 145 6.19 4.83 17.28
N LYS A 146 6.87 4.34 18.34
CA LYS A 146 6.86 2.91 18.71
C LYS A 146 5.45 2.36 18.97
N GLN A 147 4.58 3.14 19.62
CA GLN A 147 3.19 2.72 19.84
C GLN A 147 2.43 2.61 18.51
N VAL A 148 2.66 3.52 17.57
CA VAL A 148 2.09 3.44 16.22
C VAL A 148 2.59 2.17 15.51
N VAL A 149 3.90 1.90 15.52
CA VAL A 149 4.48 0.67 14.95
C VAL A 149 3.80 -0.58 15.49
N ALA A 150 3.59 -0.69 16.80
CA ALA A 150 2.98 -1.87 17.42
C ALA A 150 1.55 -2.17 16.91
N VAL A 151 0.84 -1.13 16.48
CA VAL A 151 -0.50 -1.25 15.89
C VAL A 151 -0.40 -1.51 14.40
N THR A 152 0.32 -0.67 13.66
CA THR A 152 0.23 -0.61 12.19
C THR A 152 1.29 -1.40 11.45
N ALA A 153 2.40 -1.75 12.11
CA ALA A 153 3.61 -2.24 11.46
C ALA A 153 4.18 -1.30 10.37
N TYR A 154 3.87 0.00 10.43
CA TYR A 154 4.44 1.00 9.53
C TYR A 154 5.78 1.52 10.05
N SER A 155 6.70 1.82 9.14
CA SER A 155 8.01 2.35 9.48
C SER A 155 7.89 3.76 10.09
N PRO A 156 8.53 4.03 11.24
CA PRO A 156 8.48 5.33 11.89
C PRO A 156 9.35 6.36 11.16
N ALA A 157 8.90 7.62 11.12
CA ALA A 157 9.67 8.71 10.51
C ALA A 157 10.84 9.19 11.40
N ASN A 158 10.73 8.98 12.72
CA ASN A 158 11.79 9.33 13.66
C ASN A 158 12.77 8.16 13.82
N LEU A 159 13.98 8.29 13.24
CA LEU A 159 15.01 7.25 13.26
C LEU A 159 15.43 6.84 14.68
N LYS A 160 15.28 7.71 15.69
CA LYS A 160 15.56 7.38 17.09
C LYS A 160 14.63 6.30 17.65
N THR A 161 13.52 6.01 16.97
CA THR A 161 12.58 4.93 17.33
C THR A 161 13.24 3.54 17.22
N ALA A 162 14.24 3.36 16.35
CA ALA A 162 14.95 2.10 16.17
C ALA A 162 15.52 1.54 17.49
N ALA A 163 16.09 2.43 18.32
CA ALA A 163 16.65 2.05 19.62
C ALA A 163 15.60 1.48 20.60
N LEU A 164 14.31 1.81 20.41
CA LEU A 164 13.21 1.33 21.25
C LEU A 164 12.58 0.02 20.74
N LEU A 165 12.73 -0.28 19.45
CA LEU A 165 12.18 -1.49 18.79
C LEU A 165 13.18 -2.66 18.84
N GLY A 166 14.48 -2.35 18.87
CA GLY A 166 15.54 -3.34 18.80
C GLY A 166 15.88 -3.74 17.36
N PRO A 167 16.97 -4.52 17.16
CA PRO A 167 17.57 -4.70 15.84
C PRO A 167 16.68 -5.49 14.87
N ALA A 168 16.01 -6.55 15.32
CA ALA A 168 15.21 -7.40 14.44
C ALA A 168 14.00 -6.67 13.86
N GLU A 169 13.23 -5.98 14.71
CA GLU A 169 12.07 -5.19 14.27
C GLU A 169 12.49 -3.96 13.45
N SER A 170 13.58 -3.28 13.84
CA SER A 170 14.11 -2.16 13.04
C SER A 170 14.53 -2.58 11.63
N ALA A 171 15.16 -3.74 11.50
CA ALA A 171 15.53 -4.30 10.19
C ALA A 171 14.30 -4.70 9.38
N ALA A 172 13.31 -5.35 10.00
CA ALA A 172 12.06 -5.72 9.33
C ALA A 172 11.26 -4.51 8.82
N LEU A 173 11.34 -3.38 9.52
CA LEU A 173 10.71 -2.11 9.16
C LEU A 173 11.59 -1.22 8.27
N HIS A 174 12.77 -1.68 7.86
CA HIS A 174 13.71 -0.90 7.04
C HIS A 174 14.03 0.49 7.63
N ILE A 175 14.11 0.59 8.96
CA ILE A 175 14.47 1.84 9.63
C ILE A 175 15.93 2.16 9.30
N SER A 176 16.18 3.39 8.86
CA SER A 176 17.51 3.83 8.41
C SER A 176 18.05 3.06 7.19
N ASP A 177 17.18 2.52 6.34
CA ASP A 177 17.53 1.91 5.06
C ASP A 177 17.17 2.85 3.89
N PRO A 178 18.07 3.74 3.47
CA PRO A 178 17.80 4.66 2.37
C PRO A 178 17.61 3.94 1.03
N LYS A 179 18.23 2.77 0.84
CA LYS A 179 18.07 2.01 -0.42
C LYS A 179 16.65 1.48 -0.55
N PHE A 180 16.09 0.96 0.54
CA PHE A 180 14.69 0.57 0.58
C PHE A 180 13.78 1.78 0.33
N PHE A 181 14.01 2.88 1.04
CA PHE A 181 13.22 4.11 0.87
C PHE A 181 13.22 4.59 -0.59
N ASP A 182 14.40 4.66 -1.22
CA ASP A 182 14.57 5.10 -2.61
C ASP A 182 14.02 4.10 -3.64
N SER A 183 13.85 2.83 -3.26
CA SER A 183 13.25 1.81 -4.13
C SER A 183 11.75 2.00 -4.32
N LEU A 184 11.07 2.63 -3.35
CA LEU A 184 9.63 2.84 -3.38
C LEU A 184 9.22 3.98 -4.31
N LYS A 185 8.09 3.82 -4.98
CA LYS A 185 7.47 4.88 -5.78
C LYS A 185 6.41 5.60 -4.93
N PHE A 186 6.84 6.59 -4.16
CA PHE A 186 5.95 7.33 -3.26
C PHE A 186 4.79 7.99 -3.99
N TRP A 187 3.60 7.88 -3.40
CA TRP A 187 2.36 8.45 -3.91
C TRP A 187 2.49 9.95 -4.16
N GLN A 188 2.06 10.36 -5.34
CA GLN A 188 2.00 11.75 -5.77
C GLN A 188 0.66 11.99 -6.44
N THR A 189 0.15 13.21 -6.35
CA THR A 189 -1.05 13.61 -7.09
C THR A 189 -0.71 13.68 -8.58
N PRO A 190 -1.33 12.86 -9.44
CA PRO A 190 -1.15 12.94 -10.87
C PRO A 190 -1.62 14.31 -11.39
N PRO A 191 -0.94 14.93 -12.38
CA PRO A 191 -1.35 16.21 -12.95
C PRO A 191 -2.79 16.21 -13.49
N ASN A 192 -3.27 15.05 -13.96
CA ASN A 192 -4.64 14.86 -14.44
C ASN A 192 -5.37 13.80 -13.60
N TYR A 193 -5.56 14.08 -12.32
CA TYR A 193 -6.21 13.15 -11.39
C TYR A 193 -7.67 12.85 -11.76
N ALA A 194 -8.40 13.80 -12.37
CA ALA A 194 -9.76 13.58 -12.84
C ALA A 194 -9.84 12.44 -13.88
N LYS A 195 -8.86 12.37 -14.80
CA LYS A 195 -8.76 11.27 -15.76
C LYS A 195 -8.46 9.93 -15.09
N TRP A 196 -7.64 9.92 -14.04
CA TRP A 196 -7.39 8.72 -13.24
C TRP A 196 -8.68 8.23 -12.55
N GLN A 197 -9.45 9.13 -11.97
CA GLN A 197 -10.75 8.81 -11.36
C GLN A 197 -11.73 8.24 -12.39
N GLN A 198 -11.83 8.87 -13.57
CA GLN A 198 -12.69 8.38 -14.64
C GLN A 198 -12.28 6.97 -15.10
N ILE A 199 -11.00 6.76 -15.40
CA ILE A 199 -10.49 5.43 -15.78
C ILE A 199 -10.83 4.41 -14.70
N TRP A 200 -10.58 4.73 -13.43
CA TRP A 200 -10.85 3.82 -12.32
C TRP A 200 -12.34 3.47 -12.17
N ASN A 201 -13.22 4.45 -12.33
CA ASN A 201 -14.67 4.23 -12.29
C ASN A 201 -15.13 3.33 -13.45
N ASP A 202 -14.60 3.53 -14.66
CA ASP A 202 -14.88 2.69 -15.83
C ASP A 202 -14.45 1.22 -15.62
N ILE A 203 -13.42 0.96 -14.79
CA ILE A 203 -12.96 -0.40 -14.50
C ILE A 203 -13.85 -1.10 -13.48
N LYS A 204 -14.29 -0.38 -12.44
CA LYS A 204 -15.05 -0.99 -11.35
C LYS A 204 -16.52 -1.18 -11.67
N GLY A 205 -17.11 -0.23 -12.41
CA GLY A 205 -18.49 -0.32 -12.92
C GLY A 205 -18.69 -1.54 -13.79
#